data_AF-A0A7S1TVN3-F1
#
_entry.id   AF-A0A7S1TVN3-F1
#
_cell.length_a   1.000
_cell.length_b   1.000
_cell.length_c   1.000
_cell.angle_alpha   90.00
_cell.angle_beta   90.00
_cell.angle_gamma   90.00
#
_symmetry.space_group_name_H-M   'P 1'
#
loop_
_entity.id
_entity.type
_entity.pdbx_description
1 polymer ?
#
loop_
_entity_poly.entity_id
_entity_poly.type
_entity_poly.pdbx_seq_one_letter_code
_entity_poly.pdbx_strand_id
1 'polypeptide(L)'
;LLQILLEELPKFPNLDRVVNGISRVPNRVTIKAAEIAITTLLGLSQTLTLLPLLASQMRGRSLKSVLLQTIVGTMEHPDLADMQGKISELLTSSASFRRKADEMLDAACFAIKPGYNGMLDMARKALLQSVEDIHSAADALSAAHELSITVKYAASRGFHLVIPVKGNQVLPAMFINQRKNRKSISCTTEEIESLSSRVKESTQEVLLLTFALLQSFLEEVREDMDAIFAVIDAIALLDMLMSLAELVMTESQPYCRPQFTEEGPLVIKAGQHPITYNYSLTPFVPTDILIGPFMNFQIVTGPNGAGKTTLLKQVALIVILAQAGGWVPS
;
A
#
# COMPACT_ATOMS: atom_id res chain seq x y z
N LEU A 1 -1.31 -13.85 20.13
CA LEU A 1 -1.15 -14.01 18.67
C LEU A 1 -2.01 -13.00 17.94
N LEU A 2 -3.33 -13.01 18.14
CA LEU A 2 -4.26 -12.04 17.56
C LEU A 2 -3.76 -10.58 17.65
N GLN A 3 -3.43 -10.10 18.86
CA GLN A 3 -2.94 -8.73 19.06
C GLN A 3 -1.68 -8.39 18.24
N ILE A 4 -0.71 -9.29 18.15
CA ILE A 4 0.50 -9.07 17.34
C ILE A 4 0.13 -8.91 15.87
N LEU A 5 -0.74 -9.80 15.38
CA LEU A 5 -1.15 -9.78 13.98
C LEU A 5 -1.96 -8.52 13.63
N LEU A 6 -2.81 -8.04 14.54
CA LEU A 6 -3.51 -6.75 14.39
C LEU A 6 -2.55 -5.55 14.39
N GLU A 7 -1.43 -5.64 15.10
CA GLU A 7 -0.41 -4.58 15.12
C GLU A 7 0.51 -4.62 13.89
N GLU A 8 0.88 -5.81 13.41
CA GLU A 8 1.89 -5.99 12.35
C GLU A 8 1.31 -6.04 10.93
N LEU A 9 0.18 -6.73 10.68
CA LEU A 9 -0.39 -6.87 9.34
C LEU A 9 -0.70 -5.52 8.66
N PRO A 10 -1.23 -4.49 9.36
CA PRO A 10 -1.47 -3.18 8.75
C PRO A 10 -0.20 -2.44 8.31
N LYS A 11 0.99 -2.88 8.73
CA LYS A 11 2.28 -2.30 8.32
C LYS A 11 2.71 -2.81 6.94
N PHE A 12 2.14 -3.91 6.44
CA PHE A 12 2.44 -4.41 5.11
C PHE A 12 1.86 -3.48 4.05
N PRO A 13 2.57 -3.25 2.93
CA PRO A 13 2.00 -2.56 1.78
C PRO A 13 0.91 -3.44 1.14
N ASN A 14 0.14 -2.86 0.22
CA ASN A 14 -0.85 -3.63 -0.53
C ASN A 14 -0.12 -4.63 -1.45
N LEU A 15 -0.11 -5.90 -1.05
CA LEU A 15 0.65 -6.98 -1.69
C LEU A 15 0.16 -7.26 -3.11
N ASP A 16 -1.15 -7.16 -3.37
CA ASP A 16 -1.70 -7.31 -4.73
C ASP A 16 -1.12 -6.27 -5.69
N ARG A 17 -0.96 -5.02 -5.25
CA ARG A 17 -0.35 -3.96 -6.07
C ARG A 17 1.12 -4.22 -6.30
N VAL A 18 1.84 -4.78 -5.32
CA VAL A 18 3.25 -5.15 -5.47
C VAL A 18 3.38 -6.23 -6.54
N VAL A 19 2.65 -7.35 -6.42
CA VAL A 19 2.67 -8.45 -7.41
C VAL A 19 2.26 -8.00 -8.80
N ASN A 20 1.17 -7.23 -8.91
CA ASN A 20 0.74 -6.70 -10.20
C ASN A 20 1.79 -5.77 -10.82
N GLY A 21 2.55 -5.05 -9.99
CA GLY A 21 3.65 -4.21 -10.47
C GLY A 21 4.87 -5.00 -10.92
N ILE A 22 5.18 -6.12 -10.26
CA ILE A 22 6.31 -6.99 -10.66
C ILE A 22 5.95 -7.72 -11.96
N SER A 23 4.77 -8.33 -12.03
CA SER A 23 4.31 -9.14 -13.18
C SER A 23 4.07 -8.34 -14.46
N ARG A 24 3.73 -7.05 -14.36
CA ARG A 24 3.50 -6.20 -15.54
C ARG A 24 4.80 -5.65 -16.09
N VAL A 25 5.14 -6.07 -17.31
CA VAL A 25 6.20 -5.43 -18.12
C VAL A 25 5.58 -4.29 -18.92
N PRO A 26 5.96 -3.02 -18.68
CA PRO A 26 5.44 -1.91 -19.46
C PRO A 26 6.02 -1.90 -20.88
N ASN A 27 5.15 -1.82 -21.89
CA ASN A 27 5.54 -1.78 -23.31
C ASN A 27 6.26 -0.49 -23.75
N ARG A 28 6.23 0.57 -22.91
CA ARG A 28 6.84 1.87 -23.21
C ARG A 28 7.52 2.43 -21.97
N VAL A 29 8.73 2.94 -22.18
CA VAL A 29 9.46 3.69 -21.17
C VAL A 29 8.78 5.05 -20.97
N THR A 30 8.17 5.23 -19.80
CA THR A 30 7.49 6.49 -19.43
C THR A 30 7.81 6.82 -17.98
N ILE A 31 7.72 8.11 -17.61
CA ILE A 31 7.90 8.56 -16.21
C ILE A 31 6.95 7.81 -15.27
N LYS A 32 5.69 7.61 -15.69
CA LYS A 32 4.71 6.83 -14.91
C LYS A 32 5.13 5.37 -14.71
N ALA A 33 5.75 4.75 -15.72
CA ALA A 33 6.27 3.39 -15.58
C ALA A 33 7.44 3.34 -14.60
N ALA A 34 8.30 4.37 -14.60
CA ALA A 34 9.37 4.55 -13.61
C ALA A 34 8.82 4.63 -12.18
N GLU A 35 7.84 5.50 -11.95
CA GLU A 35 7.18 5.67 -10.65
C GLU A 35 6.55 4.36 -10.14
N ILE A 36 5.87 3.62 -11.02
CA ILE A 36 5.27 2.33 -10.67
C ILE A 36 6.36 1.33 -10.27
N ALA A 37 7.42 1.17 -11.08
CA ALA A 37 8.49 0.22 -10.79
C ALA A 37 9.18 0.51 -9.44
N ILE A 38 9.42 1.78 -9.13
CA ILE A 38 10.00 2.21 -7.85
C ILE A 38 9.06 1.88 -6.70
N THR A 39 7.79 2.25 -6.83
CA THR A 39 6.77 2.00 -5.80
C THR A 39 6.63 0.51 -5.51
N THR A 40 6.66 -0.31 -6.55
CA THR A 40 6.63 -1.76 -6.46
C THR A 40 7.85 -2.32 -5.73
N LEU A 41 9.06 -1.90 -6.09
CA LEU A 41 10.29 -2.37 -5.43
C LEU A 41 10.39 -1.93 -3.97
N LEU A 42 9.95 -0.71 -3.65
CA LEU A 42 9.87 -0.24 -2.26
C LEU A 42 8.86 -1.06 -1.45
N GLY A 43 7.70 -1.37 -2.04
CA GLY A 43 6.70 -2.24 -1.41
C GLY A 43 7.23 -3.65 -1.19
N LEU A 44 7.95 -4.22 -2.17
CA LEU A 44 8.58 -5.53 -2.03
C LEU A 44 9.64 -5.52 -0.93
N SER A 45 10.55 -4.54 -0.94
CA SER A 45 11.60 -4.36 0.07
C SER A 45 11.02 -4.28 1.49
N GLN A 46 9.98 -3.47 1.68
CA GLN A 46 9.29 -3.35 2.97
C GLN A 46 8.65 -4.68 3.39
N THR A 47 7.99 -5.38 2.47
CA THR A 47 7.37 -6.69 2.73
C THR A 47 8.42 -7.69 3.21
N LEU A 48 9.52 -7.83 2.47
CA LEU A 48 10.61 -8.75 2.80
C LEU A 48 11.30 -8.41 4.13
N THR A 49 11.30 -7.14 4.52
CA THR A 49 11.83 -6.71 5.82
C THR A 49 10.89 -7.05 6.98
N LEU A 50 9.57 -7.01 6.76
CA LEU A 50 8.57 -7.30 7.79
C LEU A 50 8.37 -8.81 8.01
N LEU A 51 8.59 -9.63 6.97
CA LEU A 51 8.36 -11.08 7.00
C LEU A 51 9.13 -11.81 8.13
N PRO A 52 10.46 -11.68 8.26
CA PRO A 52 11.20 -12.34 9.34
C PRO A 52 10.78 -11.87 10.73
N LEU A 53 10.42 -10.58 10.86
CA LEU A 53 9.96 -10.00 12.12
C LEU A 53 8.65 -10.66 12.56
N LEU A 54 7.68 -10.74 11.65
CA LEU A 54 6.41 -11.41 11.89
C LEU A 54 6.59 -12.89 12.23
N ALA A 55 7.39 -13.61 11.44
CA ALA A 55 7.67 -15.03 11.65
C ALA A 55 8.29 -15.31 13.04
N SER A 56 9.28 -14.50 13.45
CA SER A 56 9.92 -14.63 14.76
C SER A 56 8.96 -14.39 15.94
N GLN A 57 8.10 -13.38 15.84
CA GLN A 57 7.08 -13.08 16.86
C GLN A 57 6.04 -14.19 16.96
N MET A 58 5.65 -14.80 15.83
CA MET A 58 4.72 -15.93 15.81
C MET A 58 5.34 -17.19 16.44
N ARG A 59 6.60 -17.51 16.16
CA ARG A 59 7.30 -18.66 16.76
C ARG A 59 7.43 -18.56 18.27
N GLY A 60 7.68 -17.36 18.80
CA GLY A 60 7.81 -17.10 20.23
C GLY A 60 6.56 -17.46 21.06
N ARG A 61 5.44 -17.82 20.43
CA ARG A 61 4.17 -18.19 21.08
C ARG A 61 3.85 -19.68 21.10
N SER A 62 4.78 -20.56 20.66
CA SER A 62 4.58 -22.03 20.63
C SER A 62 3.32 -22.44 19.85
N LEU A 63 3.40 -22.32 18.52
CA LEU A 63 2.30 -22.63 17.61
C LEU A 63 2.01 -24.14 17.61
N LYS A 64 0.79 -24.54 17.95
CA LYS A 64 0.34 -25.94 17.90
C LYS A 64 -0.27 -26.35 16.55
N SER A 65 -0.75 -25.39 15.78
CA SER A 65 -1.42 -25.63 14.50
C SER A 65 -0.39 -25.86 13.39
N VAL A 66 -0.49 -26.98 12.67
CA VAL A 66 0.34 -27.28 11.50
C VAL A 66 0.20 -26.18 10.45
N LEU A 67 -1.01 -25.68 10.21
CA LEU A 67 -1.24 -24.60 9.24
C LEU A 67 -0.45 -23.33 9.58
N LEU A 68 -0.48 -22.91 10.85
CA LEU A 68 0.26 -21.71 11.29
C LEU A 68 1.78 -21.94 11.23
N GLN A 69 2.24 -23.16 11.50
CA GLN A 69 3.65 -23.52 11.35
C GLN A 69 4.08 -23.49 9.87
N THR A 70 3.24 -23.96 8.95
CA THR A 70 3.47 -23.89 7.50
C THR A 70 3.53 -22.43 7.03
N ILE A 71 2.59 -21.58 7.44
CA ILE A 71 2.59 -20.14 7.11
C ILE A 71 3.91 -19.49 7.53
N VAL A 72 4.36 -19.74 8.77
CA VAL A 72 5.65 -19.23 9.27
C VAL A 72 6.83 -19.79 8.48
N GLY A 73 6.79 -21.07 8.09
CA GLY A 73 7.83 -21.67 7.24
C GLY A 73 7.94 -20.97 5.88
N THR A 74 6.80 -20.65 5.25
CA THR A 74 6.77 -19.93 3.97
C THR A 74 7.35 -18.51 4.10
N MET A 75 7.09 -17.81 5.20
CA MET A 75 7.61 -16.45 5.46
C MET A 75 9.15 -16.40 5.59
N GLU A 76 9.78 -17.53 5.88
CA GLU A 76 11.23 -17.65 6.07
C GLU A 76 11.94 -18.39 4.94
N HIS A 77 11.30 -18.47 3.77
CA HIS A 77 11.89 -19.13 2.62
C HIS A 77 13.24 -18.48 2.24
N PRO A 78 14.33 -19.26 2.02
CA PRO A 78 15.66 -18.73 1.73
C PRO A 78 15.70 -17.74 0.55
N ASP A 79 14.99 -18.03 -0.53
CA ASP A 79 14.92 -17.18 -1.72
C ASP A 79 14.42 -15.75 -1.41
N LEU A 80 13.58 -15.59 -0.38
CA LEU A 80 13.10 -14.27 0.05
C LEU A 80 14.20 -13.48 0.75
N ALA A 81 15.04 -14.15 1.53
CA ALA A 81 16.18 -13.54 2.20
C ALA A 81 17.26 -13.15 1.17
N ASP A 82 17.52 -14.01 0.19
CA ASP A 82 18.44 -13.73 -0.92
C ASP A 82 17.94 -12.53 -1.75
N MET A 83 16.65 -12.49 -2.06
CA MET A 83 16.00 -11.36 -2.75
C MET A 83 16.09 -10.07 -1.93
N GLN A 84 15.85 -10.15 -0.61
CA GLN A 84 16.02 -9.00 0.27
C GLN A 84 17.45 -8.48 0.26
N GLY A 85 18.45 -9.38 0.25
CA GLY A 85 19.85 -9.06 0.10
C GLY A 85 20.12 -8.26 -1.18
N LYS A 86 19.72 -8.80 -2.34
CA LYS A 86 19.85 -8.15 -3.65
C LYS A 86 19.17 -6.77 -3.69
N ILE A 87 17.95 -6.65 -3.16
CA ILE A 87 17.22 -5.38 -3.08
C ILE A 87 17.96 -4.37 -2.18
N SER A 88 18.50 -4.84 -1.06
CA SER A 88 19.20 -4.00 -0.10
C SER A 88 20.52 -3.47 -0.65
N GLU A 89 21.16 -4.17 -1.60
CA GLU A 89 22.34 -3.69 -2.32
C GLU A 89 22.00 -2.58 -3.30
N LEU A 90 20.85 -2.67 -3.98
CA LEU A 90 20.40 -1.72 -4.99
C LEU A 90 19.77 -0.45 -4.40
N LEU A 91 18.89 -0.57 -3.39
CA LEU A 91 18.13 0.56 -2.83
C LEU A 91 18.83 1.28 -1.67
N THR A 92 18.70 2.61 -1.63
CA THR A 92 19.18 3.43 -0.51
C THR A 92 18.30 3.23 0.74
N SER A 93 18.89 3.23 1.94
CA SER A 93 18.16 3.08 3.22
C SER A 93 17.15 4.20 3.52
N SER A 94 17.28 5.35 2.85
CA SER A 94 16.34 6.48 2.93
C SER A 94 15.15 6.37 1.98
N ALA A 95 15.16 5.39 1.06
CA ALA A 95 14.08 5.18 0.12
C ALA A 95 12.90 4.56 0.88
N SER A 96 11.94 5.39 1.30
CA SER A 96 10.71 4.95 1.94
C SER A 96 9.53 5.07 0.98
N PHE A 97 8.58 4.15 1.10
CA PHE A 97 7.30 4.25 0.39
C PHE A 97 6.56 5.52 0.83
N ARG A 98 6.27 6.43 -0.10
CA ARG A 98 5.58 7.69 0.18
C ARG A 98 4.38 7.90 -0.75
N ARG A 99 3.34 8.56 -0.25
CA ARG A 99 2.01 8.67 -0.90
C ARG A 99 1.83 9.94 -1.77
N LYS A 100 2.76 10.90 -1.77
CA LYS A 100 2.61 12.19 -2.48
C LYS A 100 3.51 12.28 -3.72
N ALA A 101 2.95 12.71 -4.85
CA ALA A 101 3.62 12.75 -6.16
C ALA A 101 4.94 13.56 -6.19
N ASP A 102 4.99 14.73 -5.54
CA ASP A 102 6.21 15.55 -5.52
C ASP A 102 7.34 14.90 -4.69
N GLU A 103 7.00 14.26 -3.57
CA GLU A 103 7.95 13.49 -2.75
C GLU A 103 8.35 12.17 -3.43
N MET A 104 7.51 11.65 -4.34
CA MET A 104 7.80 10.45 -5.13
C MET A 104 8.79 10.71 -6.25
N LEU A 105 8.85 11.93 -6.82
CA LEU A 105 9.87 12.29 -7.81
C LEU A 105 11.27 12.35 -7.19
N ASP A 106 11.41 12.91 -5.98
CA ASP A 106 12.67 12.89 -5.24
C ASP A 106 13.04 11.46 -4.81
N ALA A 107 12.07 10.71 -4.28
CA ALA A 107 12.29 9.30 -3.95
C ALA A 107 12.69 8.48 -5.17
N ALA A 108 12.12 8.77 -6.34
CA ALA A 108 12.45 8.12 -7.61
C ALA A 108 13.87 8.43 -8.07
N CYS A 109 14.26 9.71 -8.06
CA CYS A 109 15.59 10.12 -8.52
C CYS A 109 16.70 9.55 -7.64
N PHE A 110 16.45 9.33 -6.34
CA PHE A 110 17.45 8.90 -5.36
C PHE A 110 17.19 7.50 -4.76
N ALA A 111 16.30 6.71 -5.36
CA ALA A 111 15.96 5.36 -4.90
C ALA A 111 17.17 4.42 -4.90
N ILE A 112 17.94 4.42 -5.99
CA ILE A 112 19.12 3.55 -6.18
C ILE A 112 20.33 4.14 -5.44
N LYS A 113 21.14 3.30 -4.80
CA LYS A 113 22.35 3.72 -4.08
C LYS A 113 23.34 4.47 -4.99
N PRO A 114 24.04 5.49 -4.46
CA PRO A 114 25.19 6.08 -5.13
C PRO A 114 26.27 5.03 -5.37
N GLY A 115 26.96 5.10 -6.52
CA GLY A 115 28.02 4.16 -6.89
C GLY A 115 27.52 2.86 -7.54
N TYR A 116 26.21 2.61 -7.56
CA TYR A 116 25.64 1.43 -8.24
C TYR A 116 25.78 1.53 -9.76
N ASN A 117 25.60 2.73 -10.33
CA ASN A 117 25.73 2.97 -11.76
C ASN A 117 26.33 4.35 -12.04
N GLY A 118 27.49 4.37 -12.71
CA GLY A 118 28.21 5.61 -12.99
C GLY A 118 27.47 6.60 -13.90
N MET A 119 26.64 6.12 -14.84
CA MET A 119 25.83 6.99 -15.70
C MET A 119 24.72 7.67 -14.91
N LEU A 120 24.04 6.93 -14.02
CA LEU A 120 23.02 7.47 -13.14
C LEU A 120 23.62 8.52 -12.18
N ASP A 121 24.81 8.26 -11.65
CA ASP A 121 25.49 9.20 -10.75
C ASP A 121 25.89 10.50 -11.47
N MET A 122 26.36 10.39 -12.72
CA MET A 122 26.65 11.57 -13.56
C MET A 122 25.37 12.38 -13.84
N ALA A 123 24.27 11.72 -14.20
CA ALA A 123 22.99 12.38 -14.45
C ALA A 123 22.45 13.08 -13.18
N ARG A 124 22.55 12.42 -12.01
CA ARG A 124 22.20 13.01 -10.72
C ARG A 124 23.05 14.25 -10.39
N LYS A 125 24.35 14.19 -10.66
CA LYS A 125 25.25 15.34 -10.46
C LYS A 125 24.86 16.52 -11.37
N ALA A 126 24.53 16.26 -12.64
CA ALA A 126 24.08 17.28 -13.57
C ALA A 126 22.73 17.91 -13.13
N LEU A 127 21.81 17.09 -12.61
CA LEU A 127 20.54 17.56 -12.03
C LEU A 127 20.78 18.47 -10.83
N LEU A 128 21.59 18.03 -9.85
CA LEU A 128 21.91 18.81 -8.65
C LEU A 128 22.57 20.15 -9.01
N GLN A 129 23.51 20.14 -9.96
CA GLN A 129 24.14 21.36 -10.47
C GLN A 129 23.11 22.31 -11.09
N SER A 130 22.19 21.78 -11.91
CA SER A 130 21.16 22.61 -12.57
C SER A 130 20.20 23.25 -11.55
N VAL A 131 19.92 22.56 -10.44
CA VAL A 131 19.13 23.13 -9.32
C VAL A 131 19.92 24.21 -8.58
N GLU A 132 21.22 23.99 -8.33
CA GLU A 132 22.11 24.97 -7.70
C GLU A 132 22.25 26.24 -8.56
N ASP A 133 22.31 26.10 -9.89
CA ASP A 133 22.36 27.21 -10.84
C ASP A 133 21.09 28.09 -10.73
N ILE A 134 19.90 27.50 -10.51
CA ILE A 134 18.63 28.25 -10.29
C ILE A 134 18.69 29.07 -9.02
N HIS A 135 19.17 28.47 -7.92
CA HIS A 135 19.29 29.17 -6.64
C HIS A 135 20.32 30.31 -6.73
N SER A 136 21.46 30.06 -7.38
CA SER A 136 22.50 31.06 -7.61
C SER A 136 21.99 32.24 -8.46
N ALA A 137 21.24 31.96 -9.52
CA ALA A 137 20.60 33.00 -10.35
C ALA A 137 19.56 33.80 -9.56
N ALA A 138 18.75 33.14 -8.73
CA ALA A 138 17.78 33.81 -7.87
C ALA A 138 18.44 34.71 -6.82
N ASP A 139 19.55 34.29 -6.23
CA ASP A 139 20.32 35.07 -5.26
C ASP A 139 20.99 36.30 -5.93
N ALA A 140 21.53 36.14 -7.14
CA ALA A 140 22.07 37.24 -7.92
C ALA A 140 20.98 38.29 -8.24
N LEU A 141 19.77 37.85 -8.62
CA LEU A 141 18.62 38.73 -8.85
C LEU A 141 18.13 39.41 -7.56
N SER A 142 18.17 38.69 -6.43
CA SER A 142 17.81 39.23 -5.12
C SER A 142 18.76 40.35 -4.70
N ALA A 143 20.06 40.16 -4.90
CA ALA A 143 21.10 41.15 -4.60
C ALA A 143 21.05 42.36 -5.55
N ALA A 144 20.86 42.14 -6.86
CA ALA A 144 20.86 43.20 -7.86
C ALA A 144 19.66 44.17 -7.73
N HIS A 145 18.54 43.70 -7.20
CA HIS A 145 17.30 44.50 -7.11
C HIS A 145 16.82 44.76 -5.68
N GLU A 146 17.58 44.35 -4.66
CA GLU A 146 17.22 44.46 -3.23
C GLU A 146 15.83 43.85 -2.92
N LEU A 147 15.50 42.74 -3.58
CA LEU A 147 14.23 42.03 -3.45
C LEU A 147 14.40 40.76 -2.60
N SER A 148 13.49 40.49 -1.66
CA SER A 148 13.42 39.15 -1.03
C SER A 148 12.80 38.16 -2.02
N ILE A 149 13.64 37.42 -2.73
CA ILE A 149 13.20 36.40 -3.68
C ILE A 149 13.20 35.04 -2.99
N THR A 150 12.12 34.27 -3.17
CA THR A 150 12.04 32.87 -2.75
C THR A 150 11.78 32.00 -3.97
N VAL A 151 12.65 31.03 -4.22
CA VAL A 151 12.46 30.03 -5.27
C VAL A 151 11.42 29.00 -4.80
N LYS A 152 10.45 28.69 -5.66
CA LYS A 152 9.48 27.63 -5.43
C LYS A 152 9.32 26.77 -6.67
N TYR A 153 8.95 25.51 -6.48
CA TYR A 153 8.60 24.58 -7.54
C TYR A 153 7.09 24.34 -7.59
N ALA A 154 6.53 24.18 -8.79
CA ALA A 154 5.16 23.71 -9.00
C ALA A 154 5.09 22.87 -10.27
N ALA A 155 4.51 21.67 -10.21
CA ALA A 155 4.50 20.71 -11.31
C ALA A 155 3.97 21.26 -12.65
N SER A 156 3.01 22.21 -12.62
CA SER A 156 2.44 22.80 -13.83
C SER A 156 3.31 23.86 -14.51
N ARG A 157 4.25 24.48 -13.79
CA ARG A 157 5.01 25.65 -14.25
C ARG A 157 6.52 25.61 -13.96
N GLY A 158 6.99 24.56 -13.30
CA GLY A 158 8.38 24.39 -12.89
C GLY A 158 8.81 25.35 -11.77
N PHE A 159 10.12 25.61 -11.75
CA PHE A 159 10.73 26.57 -10.83
C PHE A 159 10.29 27.99 -11.19
N HIS A 160 9.92 28.76 -10.17
CA HIS A 160 9.46 30.13 -10.30
C HIS A 160 9.84 30.94 -9.06
N LEU A 161 9.87 32.25 -9.24
CA LEU A 161 10.21 33.20 -8.19
C LEU A 161 8.94 33.67 -7.47
N VAL A 162 9.04 33.84 -6.16
CA VAL A 162 8.00 34.40 -5.31
C VAL A 162 8.58 35.55 -4.51
N ILE A 163 7.98 36.72 -4.65
CA ILE A 163 8.41 37.97 -4.03
C ILE A 163 7.28 38.47 -3.13
N PRO A 164 7.51 38.80 -1.85
CA PRO A 164 6.46 39.34 -0.98
C PRO A 164 6.06 40.75 -1.44
N VAL A 165 4.76 41.06 -1.40
CA VAL A 165 4.26 42.39 -1.79
C VAL A 165 4.64 43.42 -0.72
N LYS A 166 5.48 44.41 -1.05
CA LYS A 166 5.76 45.57 -0.19
C LYS A 166 5.20 46.86 -0.81
N GLY A 167 4.00 47.27 -0.41
CA GLY A 167 3.38 48.51 -0.90
C GLY A 167 3.08 48.48 -2.41
N ASN A 168 3.40 49.59 -3.11
CA ASN A 168 3.17 49.74 -4.56
C ASN A 168 4.39 49.33 -5.39
N GLN A 169 4.98 48.19 -5.05
CA GLN A 169 6.21 47.67 -5.67
C GLN A 169 5.98 47.33 -7.15
N VAL A 170 6.75 47.99 -8.03
CA VAL A 170 6.80 47.70 -9.47
C VAL A 170 8.03 46.86 -9.72
N LEU A 171 7.85 45.66 -10.30
CA LEU A 171 8.96 44.79 -10.66
C LEU A 171 9.60 45.24 -11.97
N PRO A 172 10.94 45.12 -12.11
CA PRO A 172 11.63 45.35 -13.37
C PRO A 172 11.06 44.53 -14.55
N ALA A 173 11.22 45.03 -15.77
CA ALA A 173 10.67 44.41 -16.99
C ALA A 173 11.18 42.98 -17.27
N MET A 174 12.34 42.60 -16.71
CA MET A 174 12.88 41.25 -16.81
C MET A 174 12.05 40.18 -16.07
N PHE A 175 11.20 40.59 -15.12
CA PHE A 175 10.28 39.70 -14.45
C PHE A 175 9.03 39.51 -15.31
N ILE A 176 8.95 38.38 -15.97
CA ILE A 176 7.86 38.00 -16.86
C ILE A 176 6.84 37.10 -16.13
N ASN A 177 5.67 36.89 -16.76
CA ASN A 177 4.58 36.02 -16.25
C ASN A 177 4.14 36.35 -14.80
N GLN A 178 4.03 37.64 -14.48
CA GLN A 178 3.70 38.13 -13.15
C GLN A 178 2.23 37.79 -12.77
N ARG A 179 2.05 37.07 -11.67
CA ARG A 179 0.75 36.82 -11.02
C ARG A 179 0.77 37.35 -9.60
N LYS A 180 -0.05 38.36 -9.32
CA LYS A 180 -0.13 39.00 -8.00
C LYS A 180 -1.23 38.36 -7.15
N ASN A 181 -0.85 37.84 -6.00
CA ASN A 181 -1.74 37.44 -4.91
C ASN A 181 -1.74 38.51 -3.81
N ARG A 182 -2.66 38.39 -2.83
CA ARG A 182 -2.73 39.34 -1.69
C ARG A 182 -1.43 39.49 -0.89
N LYS A 183 -0.60 38.43 -0.84
CA LYS A 183 0.62 38.38 0.00
C LYS A 183 1.93 38.35 -0.80
N SER A 184 1.91 37.92 -2.06
CA SER A 184 3.11 37.74 -2.87
C SER A 184 2.82 37.90 -4.36
N ILE A 185 3.85 38.27 -5.11
CA ILE A 185 3.89 38.26 -6.57
C ILE A 185 4.70 37.04 -6.98
N SER A 186 4.14 36.22 -7.86
CA SER A 186 4.87 35.13 -8.48
C SER A 186 5.26 35.51 -9.91
N CYS A 187 6.51 35.32 -10.27
CA CYS A 187 7.07 35.70 -11.56
C CYS A 187 8.18 34.72 -11.97
N THR A 188 8.67 34.83 -13.20
CA THR A 188 9.86 34.15 -13.68
C THR A 188 10.73 35.13 -14.48
N THR A 189 11.94 34.74 -14.84
CA THR A 189 12.79 35.45 -15.82
C THR A 189 13.12 34.48 -16.96
N GLU A 190 13.60 34.98 -18.10
CA GLU A 190 14.04 34.13 -19.21
C GLU A 190 15.14 33.14 -18.78
N GLU A 191 16.07 33.61 -17.93
CA GLU A 191 17.13 32.79 -17.36
C GLU A 191 16.58 31.66 -16.46
N ILE A 192 15.67 32.00 -15.53
CA ILE A 192 15.05 31.00 -14.64
C ILE A 192 14.19 30.02 -15.42
N GLU A 193 13.48 30.47 -16.47
CA GLU A 193 12.68 29.59 -17.33
C GLU A 193 13.57 28.60 -18.11
N SER A 194 14.69 29.07 -18.65
CA SER A 194 15.70 28.24 -19.32
C SER A 194 16.29 27.19 -18.37
N LEU A 195 16.75 27.62 -17.18
CA LEU A 195 17.28 26.70 -16.16
C LEU A 195 16.22 25.70 -15.66
N SER A 196 14.97 26.15 -15.48
CA SER A 196 13.84 25.29 -15.11
C SER A 196 13.57 24.22 -16.17
N SER A 197 13.68 24.55 -17.46
CA SER A 197 13.61 23.56 -18.55
C SER A 197 14.75 22.55 -18.48
N ARG A 198 15.98 23.01 -18.23
CA ARG A 198 17.16 22.14 -18.09
C ARG A 198 17.06 21.19 -16.90
N VAL A 199 16.51 21.65 -15.77
CA VAL A 199 16.23 20.79 -14.62
C VAL A 199 15.19 19.73 -14.99
N LYS A 200 14.11 20.12 -15.69
CA LYS A 200 13.08 19.17 -16.14
C LYS A 200 13.66 18.08 -17.06
N GLU A 201 14.53 18.44 -18.00
CA GLU A 201 15.21 17.49 -18.88
C GLU A 201 16.15 16.56 -18.10
N SER A 202 16.98 17.12 -17.21
CA SER A 202 17.88 16.34 -16.35
C SER A 202 17.10 15.36 -15.45
N THR A 203 15.97 15.79 -14.89
CA THR A 203 15.09 14.92 -14.10
C THR A 203 14.53 13.78 -14.95
N GLN A 204 14.12 14.04 -16.19
CA GLN A 204 13.64 12.99 -17.09
C GLN A 204 14.74 11.97 -17.38
N GLU A 205 15.97 12.43 -17.68
CA GLU A 205 17.10 11.54 -17.92
C GLU A 205 17.40 10.64 -16.71
N VAL A 206 17.47 11.21 -15.50
CA VAL A 206 17.65 10.46 -14.25
C VAL A 206 16.55 9.40 -14.06
N LEU A 207 15.30 9.75 -14.33
CA LEU A 207 14.17 8.82 -14.20
C LEU A 207 14.23 7.69 -15.22
N LEU A 208 14.62 7.97 -16.46
CA LEU A 208 14.76 6.97 -17.52
C LEU A 208 15.90 5.99 -17.19
N LEU A 209 17.05 6.48 -16.75
CA LEU A 209 18.18 5.65 -16.32
C LEU A 209 17.83 4.81 -15.10
N THR A 210 17.18 5.43 -14.11
CA THR A 210 16.68 4.73 -12.91
C THR A 210 15.73 3.61 -13.32
N PHE A 211 14.76 3.89 -14.18
CA PHE A 211 13.81 2.89 -14.65
C PHE A 211 14.47 1.73 -15.38
N ALA A 212 15.45 1.98 -16.24
CA ALA A 212 16.16 0.92 -16.95
C ALA A 212 16.83 -0.06 -15.96
N LEU A 213 17.49 0.46 -14.93
CA LEU A 213 18.11 -0.35 -13.88
C LEU A 213 17.10 -1.11 -13.03
N LEU A 214 15.95 -0.48 -12.73
CA LEU A 214 14.90 -1.15 -11.97
C LEU A 214 14.18 -2.22 -12.80
N GLN A 215 14.05 -2.04 -14.12
CA GLN A 215 13.46 -3.07 -14.97
C GLN A 215 14.36 -4.29 -15.09
N SER A 216 15.67 -4.12 -15.28
CA SER A 216 16.59 -5.27 -15.27
C SER A 216 16.53 -6.01 -13.93
N PHE A 217 16.47 -5.26 -12.82
CA PHE A 217 16.33 -5.87 -11.51
C PHE A 217 14.98 -6.59 -11.32
N LEU A 218 13.88 -6.00 -11.78
CA LEU A 218 12.57 -6.65 -11.75
C LEU A 218 12.50 -7.90 -12.63
N GLU A 219 13.29 -7.98 -13.70
CA GLU A 219 13.43 -9.22 -14.49
C GLU A 219 14.06 -10.34 -13.66
N GLU A 220 15.10 -10.05 -12.89
CA GLU A 220 15.70 -11.02 -11.96
C GLU A 220 14.70 -11.45 -10.87
N VAL A 221 13.98 -10.49 -10.28
CA VAL A 221 12.94 -10.79 -9.27
C VAL A 221 11.82 -11.66 -9.84
N ARG A 222 11.53 -11.57 -11.15
CA ARG A 222 10.50 -12.38 -11.79
C ARG A 222 10.85 -13.87 -11.85
N GLU A 223 12.13 -14.23 -11.77
CA GLU A 223 12.55 -15.63 -11.74
C GLU A 223 12.13 -16.32 -10.43
N ASP A 224 12.01 -15.56 -9.34
CA ASP A 224 11.66 -16.04 -8.01
C ASP A 224 10.17 -15.77 -7.65
N MET A 225 9.30 -15.60 -8.65
CA MET A 225 7.89 -15.24 -8.41
C MET A 225 7.11 -16.27 -7.61
N ASP A 226 7.45 -17.55 -7.72
CA ASP A 226 6.76 -18.62 -7.00
C ASP A 226 6.87 -18.43 -5.48
N ALA A 227 8.06 -18.03 -4.99
CA ALA A 227 8.28 -17.73 -3.58
C ALA A 227 7.48 -16.49 -3.14
N ILE A 228 7.41 -15.45 -3.99
CA ILE A 228 6.61 -14.24 -3.72
C ILE A 228 5.12 -14.59 -3.60
N PHE A 229 4.57 -15.35 -4.55
CA PHE A 229 3.17 -15.76 -4.52
C PHE A 229 2.84 -16.60 -3.29
N ALA A 230 3.69 -17.58 -2.97
CA ALA A 230 3.49 -18.44 -1.81
C ALA A 230 3.40 -17.64 -0.50
N VAL A 231 4.25 -16.63 -0.33
CA VAL A 231 4.22 -15.74 0.84
C VAL A 231 2.97 -14.88 0.89
N ILE A 232 2.54 -14.35 -0.24
CA ILE A 232 1.38 -13.47 -0.30
C ILE A 232 0.12 -14.25 0.01
N ASP A 233 -0.02 -15.46 -0.52
CA ASP A 233 -1.10 -16.38 -0.17
C ASP A 233 -1.05 -16.73 1.32
N ALA A 234 0.14 -16.95 1.88
CA ALA A 234 0.32 -17.22 3.31
C ALA A 234 -0.10 -16.03 4.19
N ILE A 235 0.26 -14.80 3.82
CA ILE A 235 -0.17 -13.57 4.52
C ILE A 235 -1.68 -13.37 4.37
N ALA A 236 -2.23 -13.52 3.17
CA ALA A 236 -3.65 -13.35 2.91
C ALA A 236 -4.49 -14.37 3.70
N LEU A 237 -4.04 -15.63 3.76
CA LEU A 237 -4.66 -16.65 4.58
C LEU A 237 -4.58 -16.29 6.07
N LEU A 238 -3.44 -15.78 6.53
CA LEU A 238 -3.28 -15.33 7.91
C LEU A 238 -4.22 -14.17 8.25
N ASP A 239 -4.35 -13.19 7.37
CA ASP A 239 -5.24 -12.03 7.52
C ASP A 239 -6.72 -12.45 7.54
N MET A 240 -7.11 -13.40 6.70
CA MET A 240 -8.45 -13.99 6.71
C MET A 240 -8.74 -14.73 8.03
N LEU A 241 -7.83 -15.60 8.48
CA LEU A 241 -7.98 -16.33 9.75
C LEU A 241 -8.03 -15.38 10.95
N MET A 242 -7.25 -14.30 10.88
CA MET A 242 -7.25 -13.22 11.86
C MET A 242 -8.59 -12.53 11.95
N SER A 243 -9.17 -12.16 10.80
CA SER A 243 -10.48 -11.52 10.72
C SER A 243 -11.57 -12.42 11.32
N LEU A 244 -11.52 -13.73 11.06
CA LEU A 244 -12.45 -14.70 11.65
C LEU A 244 -12.28 -14.82 13.17
N ALA A 245 -11.04 -14.79 13.67
CA ALA A 245 -10.75 -14.86 15.10
C ALA A 245 -11.13 -13.57 15.83
N GLU A 246 -10.89 -12.41 15.21
CA GLU A 246 -11.27 -11.10 15.74
C GLU A 246 -12.79 -10.95 15.87
N LEU A 247 -13.54 -11.42 14.88
CA LEU A 247 -15.01 -11.44 14.91
C LEU A 247 -15.52 -12.15 16.18
N VAL A 248 -15.00 -13.35 16.45
CA VAL A 248 -15.41 -14.16 17.62
C VAL A 248 -15.04 -13.50 18.94
N MET A 249 -13.93 -12.77 19.00
CA MET A 249 -13.42 -12.16 20.24
C MET A 249 -14.06 -10.82 20.56
N THR A 250 -14.50 -10.09 19.53
CA THR A 250 -15.04 -8.73 19.65
C THR A 250 -16.56 -8.74 19.80
N GLU A 251 -17.23 -9.72 19.19
CA GLU A 251 -18.68 -9.82 19.26
C GLU A 251 -19.17 -10.19 20.67
N SER A 252 -20.25 -9.55 21.10
CA SER A 252 -20.85 -9.77 22.42
C SER A 252 -21.63 -11.09 22.53
N GLN A 253 -21.99 -11.68 21.39
CA GLN A 253 -22.74 -12.92 21.31
C GLN A 253 -21.79 -14.12 21.27
N PRO A 254 -22.21 -15.27 21.84
CA PRO A 254 -21.40 -16.48 21.79
C PRO A 254 -21.33 -17.00 20.35
N TYR A 255 -20.10 -17.24 19.90
CA TYR A 255 -19.81 -18.04 18.71
C TYR A 255 -19.30 -19.40 19.17
N CYS A 256 -19.64 -20.45 18.42
CA CYS A 256 -19.13 -21.79 18.67
C CYS A 256 -18.41 -22.35 17.44
N ARG A 257 -17.47 -23.27 17.68
CA ARG A 257 -16.84 -24.05 16.62
C ARG A 257 -17.85 -25.08 16.10
N PRO A 258 -18.21 -25.05 14.80
CA PRO A 258 -19.14 -26.03 14.23
C PRO A 258 -18.52 -27.44 14.22
N GLN A 259 -19.37 -28.45 14.26
CA GLN A 259 -19.00 -29.85 14.10
C GLN A 259 -19.58 -30.37 12.79
N PHE A 260 -18.77 -31.13 12.05
CA PHE A 260 -19.17 -31.72 10.78
C PHE A 260 -19.42 -33.21 10.95
N THR A 261 -20.51 -33.70 10.38
CA THR A 261 -20.84 -35.11 10.23
C THR A 261 -21.05 -35.40 8.74
N GLU A 262 -20.74 -36.62 8.29
CA GLU A 262 -20.85 -36.99 6.87
C GLU A 262 -22.30 -37.08 6.39
N GLU A 263 -23.20 -37.58 7.24
CA GLU A 263 -24.59 -37.91 6.86
C GLU A 263 -25.66 -36.99 7.50
N GLY A 264 -25.23 -35.91 8.17
CA GLY A 264 -26.11 -35.07 8.98
C GLY A 264 -26.45 -35.69 10.35
N PRO A 265 -27.51 -35.23 11.05
CA PRO A 265 -28.41 -34.13 10.70
C PRO A 265 -27.76 -32.74 10.83
N LEU A 266 -28.29 -31.74 10.12
CA LEU A 266 -27.98 -30.33 10.40
C LEU A 266 -28.71 -29.92 11.68
N VAL A 267 -27.94 -29.60 12.70
CA VAL A 267 -28.44 -29.14 14.00
C VAL A 267 -27.87 -27.75 14.28
N ILE A 268 -28.74 -26.78 14.44
CA ILE A 268 -28.41 -25.42 14.90
C ILE A 268 -29.18 -25.23 16.20
N LYS A 269 -28.49 -24.91 17.29
CA LYS A 269 -29.11 -24.65 18.61
C LYS A 269 -28.91 -23.19 18.94
N ALA A 270 -29.96 -22.48 19.36
CA ALA A 270 -29.91 -21.06 19.67
C ALA A 270 -29.18 -20.25 18.57
N GLY A 271 -29.42 -20.61 17.30
CA GLY A 271 -28.76 -19.94 16.19
C GLY A 271 -29.20 -18.49 16.10
N GLN A 272 -28.28 -17.61 15.70
CA GLN A 272 -28.55 -16.19 15.50
C GLN A 272 -28.17 -15.75 14.09
N HIS A 273 -28.84 -14.72 13.57
CA HIS A 273 -28.49 -14.18 12.26
C HIS A 273 -27.17 -13.38 12.33
N PRO A 274 -26.12 -13.72 11.57
CA PRO A 274 -24.78 -13.11 11.70
C PRO A 274 -24.65 -11.61 11.37
N ILE A 275 -25.73 -10.93 10.97
CA ILE A 275 -25.69 -9.55 10.43
C ILE A 275 -26.76 -8.69 11.11
N THR A 276 -27.98 -9.22 11.22
CA THR A 276 -29.15 -8.44 11.68
C THR A 276 -29.03 -7.96 13.11
N TYR A 277 -28.20 -8.59 13.94
CA TYR A 277 -28.00 -8.22 15.34
C TYR A 277 -27.46 -6.78 15.50
N ASN A 278 -26.44 -6.39 14.74
CA ASN A 278 -25.76 -5.10 14.89
C ASN A 278 -26.60 -3.88 14.45
N TYR A 279 -27.75 -4.11 13.81
CA TYR A 279 -28.61 -3.06 13.26
C TYR A 279 -30.03 -3.06 13.85
N SER A 280 -30.33 -3.99 14.75
CA SER A 280 -31.66 -4.10 15.37
C SER A 280 -31.69 -3.37 16.72
N LEU A 281 -32.68 -2.51 16.93
CA LEU A 281 -32.95 -1.88 18.23
C LEU A 281 -33.50 -2.87 19.26
N THR A 282 -34.01 -4.03 18.80
CA THR A 282 -34.52 -5.10 19.66
C THR A 282 -33.60 -6.32 19.64
N PRO A 283 -33.45 -7.03 20.78
CA PRO A 283 -32.67 -8.26 20.85
C PRO A 283 -33.15 -9.28 19.82
N PHE A 284 -32.20 -9.92 19.12
CA PHE A 284 -32.52 -11.02 18.21
C PHE A 284 -32.95 -12.25 19.01
N VAL A 285 -34.01 -12.93 18.58
CA VAL A 285 -34.50 -14.16 19.24
C VAL A 285 -33.79 -15.37 18.62
N PRO A 286 -32.95 -16.10 19.37
CA PRO A 286 -32.26 -17.28 18.84
C PRO A 286 -33.25 -18.38 18.43
N THR A 287 -32.93 -19.13 17.38
CA THR A 287 -33.81 -20.17 16.84
C THR A 287 -33.09 -21.51 16.66
N ASP A 288 -33.75 -22.59 17.11
CA ASP A 288 -33.29 -23.96 16.90
C ASP A 288 -33.75 -24.48 15.53
N ILE A 289 -32.87 -25.20 14.84
CA ILE A 289 -33.16 -25.85 13.55
C ILE A 289 -32.63 -27.28 13.57
N LEU A 290 -33.47 -28.22 13.18
CA LEU A 290 -33.13 -29.62 12.99
C LEU A 290 -33.57 -30.06 11.60
N ILE A 291 -32.61 -30.38 10.73
CA ILE A 291 -32.86 -30.95 9.42
C ILE A 291 -32.15 -32.30 9.36
N GLY A 292 -32.90 -33.37 9.16
CA GLY A 292 -32.35 -34.73 9.14
C GLY A 292 -33.03 -35.60 8.08
N PRO A 293 -32.60 -36.88 7.96
CA PRO A 293 -33.10 -37.79 6.92
C PRO A 293 -34.62 -37.95 6.90
N PHE A 294 -35.25 -37.93 8.09
CA PHE A 294 -36.70 -38.05 8.27
C PHE A 294 -37.42 -36.69 8.42
N MET A 295 -36.67 -35.58 8.45
CA MET A 295 -37.17 -34.20 8.55
C MET A 295 -36.35 -33.29 7.63
N ASN A 296 -36.41 -33.57 6.33
CA ASN A 296 -35.60 -32.90 5.30
C ASN A 296 -36.32 -31.73 4.62
N PHE A 297 -37.58 -31.48 4.97
CA PHE A 297 -38.39 -30.39 4.45
C PHE A 297 -39.19 -29.74 5.57
N GLN A 298 -39.11 -28.42 5.69
CA GLN A 298 -39.80 -27.64 6.73
C GLN A 298 -40.70 -26.58 6.08
N ILE A 299 -41.96 -26.52 6.51
CA ILE A 299 -42.91 -25.49 6.09
C ILE A 299 -42.95 -24.40 7.18
N VAL A 300 -42.44 -23.21 6.85
CA VAL A 300 -42.41 -22.07 7.78
C VAL A 300 -43.53 -21.09 7.45
N THR A 301 -44.56 -21.03 8.30
CA THR A 301 -45.71 -20.12 8.15
C THR A 301 -45.75 -19.05 9.23
N GLY A 302 -46.40 -17.91 8.96
CA GLY A 302 -46.56 -16.81 9.92
C GLY A 302 -46.91 -15.49 9.24
N PRO A 303 -47.27 -14.43 9.99
CA PRO A 303 -47.65 -13.14 9.43
C PRO A 303 -46.47 -12.42 8.74
N ASN A 304 -46.77 -11.43 7.91
CA ASN A 304 -45.74 -10.57 7.33
C ASN A 304 -44.99 -9.82 8.44
N GLY A 305 -43.67 -9.73 8.30
CA GLY A 305 -42.81 -9.14 9.35
C GLY A 305 -42.41 -10.10 10.47
N ALA A 306 -42.93 -11.34 10.52
CA ALA A 306 -42.59 -12.32 11.57
C ALA A 306 -41.18 -12.94 11.46
N GLY A 307 -40.28 -12.39 10.64
CA GLY A 307 -38.90 -12.88 10.53
C GLY A 307 -38.69 -14.16 9.72
N LYS A 308 -39.70 -14.69 9.02
CA LYS A 308 -39.59 -15.92 8.20
C LYS A 308 -38.40 -15.90 7.22
N THR A 309 -38.25 -14.81 6.46
CA THR A 309 -37.13 -14.64 5.51
C THR A 309 -35.79 -14.51 6.24
N THR A 310 -35.79 -13.91 7.43
CA THR A 310 -34.60 -13.77 8.29
C THR A 310 -34.13 -15.14 8.78
N LEU A 311 -35.04 -16.01 9.21
CA LEU A 311 -34.74 -17.38 9.62
C LEU A 311 -34.07 -18.18 8.49
N LEU A 312 -34.63 -18.12 7.28
CA LEU A 312 -34.06 -18.83 6.12
C LEU A 312 -32.64 -18.35 5.78
N LYS A 313 -32.43 -17.02 5.79
CA LYS A 313 -31.11 -16.42 5.56
C LYS A 313 -30.12 -16.78 6.67
N GLN A 314 -30.57 -16.76 7.92
CA GLN A 314 -29.76 -17.15 9.07
C GLN A 314 -29.21 -18.57 8.90
N VAL A 315 -30.07 -19.55 8.61
CA VAL A 315 -29.64 -20.95 8.42
C VAL A 315 -28.61 -21.04 7.30
N ALA A 316 -28.88 -20.42 6.15
CA ALA A 316 -27.94 -20.41 5.03
C ALA A 316 -26.59 -19.77 5.39
N LEU A 317 -26.60 -18.62 6.07
CA LEU A 317 -25.38 -17.91 6.46
C LEU A 317 -24.57 -18.67 7.51
N ILE A 318 -25.21 -19.31 8.50
CA ILE A 318 -24.54 -20.16 9.47
C ILE A 318 -23.82 -21.31 8.76
N VAL A 319 -24.48 -21.97 7.80
CA VAL A 319 -23.89 -23.07 7.03
C VAL A 319 -22.72 -22.57 6.17
N ILE A 320 -22.86 -21.43 5.48
CA ILE A 320 -21.78 -20.84 4.69
C ILE A 320 -20.57 -20.51 5.57
N LEU A 321 -20.80 -19.86 6.71
CA LEU A 321 -19.74 -19.47 7.64
C LEU A 321 -19.01 -20.69 8.22
N ALA A 322 -19.75 -21.75 8.56
CA ALA A 322 -19.15 -23.01 8.98
C ALA A 322 -18.24 -23.61 7.90
N GLN A 323 -18.73 -23.71 6.66
CA GLN A 323 -17.97 -24.27 5.53
C GLN A 323 -16.76 -23.42 5.13
N ALA A 324 -16.81 -22.10 5.39
CA ALA A 324 -15.68 -21.21 5.23
C ALA A 324 -14.59 -21.37 6.33
N GLY A 325 -14.81 -22.23 7.33
CA GLY A 325 -13.88 -22.47 8.43
C GLY A 325 -14.05 -21.51 9.61
N GLY A 326 -15.08 -20.65 9.58
CA GLY A 326 -15.43 -19.74 10.66
C GLY A 326 -16.13 -20.44 11.81
N TRP A 327 -16.12 -19.80 12.97
CA TRP A 327 -17.05 -20.14 14.04
C TRP A 327 -18.43 -19.55 13.71
N VAL A 328 -19.49 -20.15 14.24
CA VAL A 328 -20.86 -19.76 13.91
C VAL A 328 -21.58 -19.18 15.12
N PRO A 329 -22.51 -18.22 14.95
CA PRO A 329 -23.32 -17.67 16.03
C PRO A 329 -24.44 -18.65 16.39
N SER A 330 -24.13 -19.60 17.26
CA SER A 330 -24.98 -20.72 17.69
C SER A 330 -24.43 -21.32 18.99
#